data_AF-A0A7C3FG10-F1
#
_entry.id   AF-A0A7C3FG10-F1
#
_cell.length_a   1.000
_cell.length_b   1.000
_cell.length_c   1.000
_cell.angle_alpha   90.00
_cell.angle_beta   90.00
_cell.angle_gamma   90.00
#
_symmetry.space_group_name_H-M   'P 1'
#
loop_
_entity.id
_entity.type
_entity.pdbx_description
1 polymer ?
#
loop_
_entity_poly.entity_id
_entity_poly.type
_entity_poly.pdbx_seq_one_letter_code
_entity_poly.pdbx_strand_id
1 'polypeptide(L)'
;MKEGELQPPIKGNLLNKESQEKLPELYSGEELGLDALAQVKFFTPDSNWTWYASEFDGKDLFFGLVIGFDIEIGYFSLSEMQAVRGPWGLPIERDLYFEPTILKELMEEHMQKRRELNIEQAKRYAAELAQWDQRIIEIVAVGSLADNKKLDLVCTFDPEPAGDATGFFWVTNLLARDEYEQLSQRIGLEHSVDLGFRIGEDIHLPGGEIVRESGEQTRLWPL
;
A
#
# COMPACT_ATOMS: atom_id res chain seq x y z
N MET A 1 9.40 -43.75 2.77
CA MET A 1 8.87 -42.41 2.47
C MET A 1 7.48 -42.65 1.88
N LYS A 2 6.40 -42.18 2.52
CA LYS A 2 5.02 -42.52 2.12
C LYS A 2 4.52 -41.53 1.06
N GLU A 3 3.84 -42.05 0.03
CA GLU A 3 3.00 -41.25 -0.88
C GLU A 3 1.88 -40.58 -0.08
N GLY A 4 1.74 -39.25 -0.21
CA GLY A 4 0.62 -38.49 0.36
C GLY A 4 0.97 -37.34 1.30
N GLU A 5 2.23 -37.14 1.70
CA GLU A 5 2.63 -35.91 2.40
C GLU A 5 2.87 -34.79 1.39
N LEU A 6 2.04 -33.73 1.45
CA LEU A 6 2.26 -32.46 0.77
C LEU A 6 3.67 -31.96 1.13
N GLN A 7 4.60 -32.05 0.19
CA GLN A 7 5.94 -31.51 0.40
C GLN A 7 5.83 -30.00 0.62
N PRO A 8 6.50 -29.43 1.64
CA PRO A 8 6.51 -27.99 1.83
C PRO A 8 7.04 -27.33 0.55
N PRO A 9 6.43 -26.21 0.11
CA PRO A 9 6.80 -25.54 -1.13
C PRO A 9 8.20 -24.92 -1.01
N ILE A 10 9.23 -25.71 -1.28
CA ILE A 10 10.62 -25.25 -1.41
C ILE A 10 10.87 -24.90 -2.88
N LYS A 11 11.88 -24.06 -3.15
CA LYS A 11 12.34 -23.61 -4.49
C LYS A 11 12.13 -24.59 -5.66
N GLY A 12 12.28 -25.91 -5.47
CA GLY A 12 12.12 -26.91 -6.53
C GLY A 12 10.68 -27.33 -6.88
N ASN A 13 9.67 -26.96 -6.09
CA ASN A 13 8.26 -27.36 -6.28
C ASN A 13 7.28 -26.20 -6.00
N LEU A 14 7.71 -24.94 -6.22
CA LEU A 14 6.89 -23.76 -5.95
C LEU A 14 5.55 -23.82 -6.72
N LEU A 15 5.60 -24.24 -7.99
CA LEU A 15 4.42 -24.62 -8.78
C LEU A 15 4.46 -26.14 -9.04
N ASN A 16 3.59 -26.90 -8.38
CA ASN A 16 3.45 -28.33 -8.64
C ASN A 16 2.45 -28.58 -9.79
N LYS A 17 2.37 -29.83 -10.25
CA LYS A 17 1.44 -30.23 -11.33
C LYS A 17 -0.02 -29.89 -11.03
N GLU A 18 -0.48 -30.13 -9.81
CA GLU A 18 -1.88 -29.86 -9.43
C GLU A 18 -2.23 -28.37 -9.53
N SER A 19 -1.35 -27.48 -9.05
CA SER A 19 -1.57 -26.03 -9.19
C SER A 19 -1.40 -25.56 -10.63
N GLN A 20 -0.49 -26.17 -11.38
CA GLN A 20 -0.32 -25.86 -12.81
C GLN A 20 -1.57 -26.22 -13.61
N GLU A 21 -2.20 -27.36 -13.33
CA GLU A 21 -3.42 -27.81 -14.01
C GLU A 21 -4.65 -26.93 -13.72
N LYS A 22 -4.63 -26.17 -12.61
CA LYS A 22 -5.69 -25.19 -12.27
C LYS A 22 -5.57 -23.88 -13.04
N LEU A 23 -4.39 -23.56 -13.58
CA LEU A 23 -4.12 -22.29 -14.25
C LEU A 23 -4.52 -22.36 -15.73
N PRO A 24 -5.46 -21.52 -16.20
CA PRO A 24 -5.71 -21.32 -17.62
C PRO A 24 -4.49 -20.83 -18.38
N GLU A 25 -4.50 -21.06 -19.70
CA GLU A 25 -3.50 -20.49 -20.61
C GLU A 25 -3.56 -18.95 -20.58
N LEU A 26 -2.42 -18.30 -20.77
CA LEU A 26 -2.37 -16.85 -20.89
C LEU A 26 -3.36 -16.32 -21.94
N TYR A 27 -3.93 -15.15 -21.67
CA TYR A 27 -4.91 -14.43 -22.50
C TYR A 27 -6.31 -15.04 -22.55
N SER A 28 -6.54 -16.20 -21.93
CA SER A 28 -7.86 -16.85 -21.95
C SER A 28 -8.91 -16.13 -21.09
N GLY A 29 -8.49 -15.30 -20.14
CA GLY A 29 -9.31 -14.48 -19.26
C GLY A 29 -9.42 -13.01 -19.64
N GLU A 30 -8.96 -12.60 -20.84
CA GLU A 30 -9.01 -11.18 -21.26
C GLU A 30 -10.41 -10.57 -21.16
N GLU A 31 -11.45 -11.32 -21.53
CA GLU A 31 -12.85 -10.86 -21.45
C GLU A 31 -13.35 -10.74 -20.00
N LEU A 32 -12.75 -11.46 -19.06
CA LEU A 32 -13.10 -11.40 -17.63
C LEU A 32 -12.38 -10.26 -16.92
N GLY A 33 -11.16 -9.91 -17.35
CA GLY A 33 -10.35 -8.88 -16.69
C GLY A 33 -10.20 -9.13 -15.19
N LEU A 34 -10.58 -8.16 -14.35
CA LEU A 34 -10.51 -8.26 -12.89
C LEU A 34 -11.54 -9.25 -12.29
N ASP A 35 -12.53 -9.68 -13.07
CA ASP A 35 -13.49 -10.71 -12.62
C ASP A 35 -12.92 -12.13 -12.79
N ALA A 36 -11.72 -12.29 -13.35
CA ALA A 36 -11.02 -13.57 -13.41
C ALA A 36 -10.63 -14.08 -12.01
N LEU A 37 -10.55 -15.40 -11.86
CA LEU A 37 -10.12 -16.05 -10.63
C LEU A 37 -8.59 -16.08 -10.54
N ALA A 38 -8.04 -15.64 -9.41
CA ALA A 38 -6.74 -16.07 -8.97
C ALA A 38 -6.83 -17.55 -8.56
N GLN A 39 -6.03 -18.41 -9.18
CA GLN A 39 -6.02 -19.84 -8.93
C GLN A 39 -4.97 -20.26 -7.91
N VAL A 40 -3.87 -19.50 -7.84
CA VAL A 40 -2.73 -19.82 -6.98
C VAL A 40 -2.22 -18.56 -6.30
N LYS A 41 -1.90 -18.66 -5.01
CA LYS A 41 -1.29 -17.59 -4.24
C LYS A 41 0.12 -17.97 -3.82
N PHE A 42 1.03 -17.02 -3.96
CA PHE A 42 2.41 -17.08 -3.48
C PHE A 42 2.69 -15.90 -2.55
N PHE A 43 3.63 -16.05 -1.62
CA PHE A 43 3.98 -14.98 -0.68
C PHE A 43 5.41 -15.13 -0.16
N THR A 44 5.99 -14.03 0.29
CA THR A 44 7.23 -14.05 1.06
C THR A 44 6.91 -14.21 2.56
N PRO A 45 7.50 -15.19 3.28
CA PRO A 45 7.24 -15.36 4.72
C PRO A 45 7.86 -14.26 5.60
N ASP A 46 8.88 -13.57 5.09
CA ASP A 46 9.69 -12.56 5.77
C ASP A 46 9.54 -11.14 5.18
N SER A 47 8.53 -10.92 4.32
CA SER A 47 8.22 -9.59 3.79
C SER A 47 6.74 -9.49 3.38
N ASN A 48 6.30 -8.30 2.95
CA ASN A 48 4.89 -8.03 2.62
C ASN A 48 4.53 -8.29 1.15
N TRP A 49 5.31 -9.08 0.43
CA TRP A 49 5.04 -9.38 -0.99
C TRP A 49 4.10 -10.59 -1.15
N THR A 50 3.09 -10.44 -2.01
CA THR A 50 2.12 -11.49 -2.37
C THR A 50 1.86 -11.48 -3.87
N TRP A 51 1.74 -12.64 -4.48
CA TRP A 51 1.37 -12.82 -5.88
C TRP A 51 0.15 -13.73 -5.97
N TYR A 52 -0.79 -13.38 -6.84
CA TYR A 52 -1.98 -14.14 -7.14
C TYR A 52 -1.99 -14.43 -8.63
N ALA A 53 -1.69 -15.67 -9.03
CA ALA A 53 -1.68 -16.08 -10.42
C ALA A 53 -3.09 -16.43 -10.87
N SER A 54 -3.56 -15.77 -11.93
CA SER A 54 -4.81 -16.11 -12.62
C SER A 54 -4.56 -16.97 -13.86
N GLU A 55 -3.43 -16.77 -14.57
CA GLU A 55 -3.09 -17.49 -15.80
C GLU A 55 -1.61 -17.87 -15.83
N PHE A 56 -1.25 -18.82 -16.69
CA PHE A 56 0.13 -19.29 -16.87
C PHE A 56 0.40 -19.78 -18.30
N ASP A 57 1.61 -19.56 -18.82
CA ASP A 57 2.01 -20.00 -20.16
C ASP A 57 2.39 -21.49 -20.23
N GLY A 58 2.33 -22.20 -19.10
CA GLY A 58 2.75 -23.60 -18.97
C GLY A 58 4.26 -23.80 -18.83
N LYS A 59 5.05 -22.71 -18.82
CA LYS A 59 6.51 -22.75 -18.84
C LYS A 59 7.14 -21.92 -17.72
N ASP A 60 6.90 -20.60 -17.71
CA ASP A 60 7.58 -19.67 -16.79
C ASP A 60 6.74 -18.43 -16.44
N LEU A 61 5.90 -17.94 -17.35
CA LEU A 61 5.25 -16.64 -17.18
C LEU A 61 3.84 -16.77 -16.64
N PHE A 62 3.58 -16.13 -15.50
CA PHE A 62 2.23 -15.93 -14.95
C PHE A 62 1.67 -14.57 -15.35
N PHE A 63 0.34 -14.47 -15.33
CA PHE A 63 -0.39 -13.21 -15.26
C PHE A 63 -1.28 -13.20 -14.01
N GLY A 64 -1.42 -12.04 -13.37
CA GLY A 64 -2.35 -11.87 -12.25
C GLY A 64 -2.04 -10.64 -11.39
N LEU A 65 -2.43 -10.70 -10.12
CA LEU A 65 -2.30 -9.59 -9.16
C LEU A 65 -1.03 -9.70 -8.33
N VAL A 66 -0.28 -8.61 -8.24
CA VAL A 66 0.94 -8.47 -7.45
C VAL A 66 0.73 -7.42 -6.38
N ILE A 67 0.95 -7.81 -5.13
CA ILE A 67 0.94 -6.93 -3.97
C ILE A 67 2.40 -6.76 -3.53
N GLY A 68 2.95 -5.58 -3.76
CA GLY A 68 4.32 -5.22 -3.38
C GLY A 68 4.38 -3.79 -2.88
N PHE A 69 5.24 -2.96 -3.46
CA PHE A 69 5.19 -1.52 -3.22
C PHE A 69 3.86 -0.93 -3.69
N ASP A 70 3.48 -1.25 -4.92
CA ASP A 70 2.19 -0.94 -5.51
C ASP A 70 1.29 -2.20 -5.53
N ILE A 71 -0.01 -2.00 -5.81
CA ILE A 71 -0.97 -3.07 -6.09
C ILE A 71 -1.21 -3.04 -7.59
N GLU A 72 -0.75 -4.07 -8.29
CA GLU A 72 -0.67 -4.04 -9.75
C GLU A 72 -1.16 -5.35 -10.37
N ILE A 73 -1.79 -5.24 -11.55
CA ILE A 73 -2.07 -6.38 -12.41
C ILE A 73 -0.95 -6.45 -13.44
N GLY A 74 -0.33 -7.62 -13.59
CA GLY A 74 0.76 -7.77 -14.53
C GLY A 74 1.35 -9.17 -14.58
N TYR A 75 2.48 -9.25 -15.25
CA TYR A 75 3.21 -10.50 -15.46
C TYR A 75 4.32 -10.69 -14.43
N PHE A 76 4.57 -11.94 -14.07
CA PHE A 76 5.70 -12.31 -13.20
C PHE A 76 6.20 -13.72 -13.53
N SER A 77 7.50 -13.96 -13.31
CA SER A 77 8.18 -15.20 -13.74
C SER A 77 8.35 -16.20 -12.58
N LEU A 78 8.05 -17.47 -12.85
CA LEU A 78 8.30 -18.59 -11.95
C LEU A 78 9.79 -18.72 -11.60
N SER A 79 10.67 -18.64 -12.60
CA SER A 79 12.11 -18.77 -12.40
C SER A 79 12.69 -17.63 -11.57
N GLU A 80 12.21 -16.39 -11.77
CA GLU A 80 12.57 -15.25 -10.93
C GLU A 80 12.08 -15.46 -9.49
N MET A 81 10.82 -15.84 -9.29
CA MET A 81 10.28 -16.11 -7.96
C MET A 81 11.05 -17.20 -7.22
N GLN A 82 11.48 -18.26 -7.91
CA GLN A 82 12.32 -19.30 -7.32
C GLN A 82 13.72 -18.78 -6.91
N ALA A 83 14.25 -17.79 -7.62
CA ALA A 83 15.54 -17.19 -7.36
C ALA A 83 15.51 -16.15 -6.21
N VAL A 84 14.42 -15.37 -6.11
CA VAL A 84 14.25 -14.30 -5.12
C VAL A 84 14.36 -14.82 -3.69
N ARG A 85 14.92 -13.98 -2.81
CA ARG A 85 15.01 -14.18 -1.36
C ARG A 85 14.58 -12.92 -0.65
N GLY A 86 13.78 -13.08 0.39
CA GLY A 86 13.36 -11.98 1.25
C GLY A 86 14.48 -11.46 2.17
N PRO A 87 14.19 -10.46 3.01
CA PRO A 87 15.16 -9.79 3.88
C PRO A 87 15.89 -10.74 4.85
N TRP A 88 15.28 -11.86 5.23
CA TRP A 88 15.87 -12.88 6.10
C TRP A 88 16.38 -14.09 5.32
N GLY A 89 16.46 -13.98 3.99
CA GLY A 89 16.94 -15.04 3.12
C GLY A 89 15.92 -16.17 2.93
N LEU A 90 14.65 -15.98 3.28
CA LEU A 90 13.61 -16.98 3.04
C LEU A 90 13.18 -16.98 1.57
N PRO A 91 12.88 -18.17 0.98
CA PRO A 91 12.30 -18.24 -0.35
C PRO A 91 10.84 -17.80 -0.34
N ILE A 92 10.32 -17.47 -1.53
CA ILE A 92 8.88 -17.37 -1.75
C ILE A 92 8.24 -18.76 -1.55
N GLU A 93 7.07 -18.77 -0.92
CA GLU A 93 6.26 -19.96 -0.68
C GLU A 93 4.93 -19.89 -1.45
N ARG A 94 4.31 -21.06 -1.66
CA ARG A 94 2.95 -21.18 -2.20
C ARG A 94 1.98 -21.45 -1.05
N ASP A 95 0.89 -20.70 -1.00
CA ASP A 95 -0.19 -20.92 -0.03
C ASP A 95 -0.96 -22.19 -0.39
N LEU A 96 -0.91 -23.22 0.47
CA LEU A 96 -1.54 -24.52 0.24
C LEU A 96 -3.05 -24.53 0.55
N TYR A 97 -3.54 -23.51 1.25
CA TYR A 97 -4.94 -23.41 1.69
C TYR A 97 -5.67 -22.25 1.02
N PHE A 98 -5.04 -21.65 0.01
CA PHE A 98 -5.66 -20.61 -0.78
C PHE A 98 -6.76 -21.23 -1.65
N GLU A 99 -7.97 -20.71 -1.49
CA GLU A 99 -9.12 -21.03 -2.34
C GLU A 99 -9.20 -20.02 -3.49
N PRO A 100 -9.49 -20.46 -4.73
CA PRO A 100 -9.61 -19.55 -5.86
C PRO A 100 -10.60 -18.41 -5.57
N THR A 101 -10.13 -17.18 -5.75
CA THR A 101 -10.85 -15.95 -5.39
C THR A 101 -10.74 -14.94 -6.53
N ILE A 102 -11.76 -14.10 -6.70
CA ILE A 102 -11.79 -13.10 -7.78
C ILE A 102 -10.68 -12.06 -7.58
N LEU A 103 -9.94 -11.72 -8.64
CA LEU A 103 -8.84 -10.75 -8.58
C LEU A 103 -9.30 -9.40 -8.04
N LYS A 104 -10.48 -8.94 -8.46
CA LYS A 104 -11.11 -7.72 -7.95
C LYS A 104 -11.31 -7.73 -6.44
N GLU A 105 -11.85 -8.81 -5.89
CA GLU A 105 -12.10 -8.95 -4.44
C GLU A 105 -10.80 -8.92 -3.65
N LEU A 106 -9.78 -9.64 -4.13
CA LEU A 106 -8.44 -9.63 -3.52
C LEU A 106 -7.81 -8.23 -3.55
N MET A 107 -7.94 -7.55 -4.69
CA MET A 107 -7.42 -6.20 -4.86
C MET A 107 -8.10 -5.21 -3.90
N GLU A 108 -9.43 -5.27 -3.80
CA GLU A 108 -10.21 -4.45 -2.86
C GLU A 108 -9.86 -4.76 -1.40
N GLU A 109 -9.68 -6.03 -1.05
CA GLU A 109 -9.27 -6.45 0.30
C GLU A 109 -7.90 -5.88 0.68
N HIS A 110 -6.91 -5.97 -0.21
CA HIS A 110 -5.58 -5.40 0.02
C HIS A 110 -5.60 -3.87 0.09
N MET A 111 -6.35 -3.21 -0.80
CA MET A 111 -6.54 -1.76 -0.76
C MET A 111 -7.17 -1.32 0.56
N GLN A 112 -8.20 -2.03 1.04
CA GLN A 112 -8.86 -1.71 2.29
C GLN A 112 -7.93 -1.91 3.50
N LYS A 113 -7.19 -3.02 3.55
CA LYS A 113 -6.20 -3.28 4.61
C LYS A 113 -5.10 -2.21 4.66
N ARG A 114 -4.58 -1.81 3.49
CA ARG A 114 -3.60 -0.70 3.40
C ARG A 114 -4.21 0.60 3.89
N ARG A 115 -5.41 0.94 3.41
CA ARG A 115 -6.13 2.15 3.83
C ARG A 115 -6.32 2.21 5.34
N GLU A 116 -6.73 1.12 5.96
CA GLU A 116 -6.94 1.04 7.42
C GLU A 116 -5.62 1.25 8.19
N LEU A 117 -4.55 0.56 7.79
CA LEU A 117 -3.23 0.73 8.38
C LEU A 117 -2.71 2.17 8.22
N ASN A 118 -2.84 2.73 7.01
CA ASN A 118 -2.39 4.07 6.68
C ASN A 118 -3.17 5.12 7.46
N ILE A 119 -4.49 4.95 7.64
CA ILE A 119 -5.30 5.82 8.50
C ILE A 119 -4.81 5.77 9.95
N GLU A 120 -4.53 4.58 10.48
CA GLU A 120 -4.07 4.44 11.86
C GLU A 120 -2.71 5.12 12.08
N GLN A 121 -1.76 4.90 11.18
CA GLN A 121 -0.43 5.52 11.23
C GLN A 121 -0.51 7.05 11.04
N ALA A 122 -1.31 7.51 10.08
CA ALA A 122 -1.52 8.93 9.81
C ALA A 122 -2.18 9.65 11.00
N LYS A 123 -3.12 8.99 11.68
CA LYS A 123 -3.73 9.47 12.93
C LYS A 123 -2.70 9.66 14.05
N ARG A 124 -1.81 8.69 14.24
CA ARG A 124 -0.71 8.77 15.22
C ARG A 124 0.24 9.92 14.88
N TYR A 125 0.60 10.07 13.60
CA TYR A 125 1.45 11.15 13.13
C TYR A 125 0.79 12.52 13.33
N ALA A 126 -0.47 12.68 12.95
CA ALA A 126 -1.25 13.89 13.15
C ALA A 126 -1.36 14.28 14.63
N ALA A 127 -1.56 13.32 15.53
CA ALA A 127 -1.59 13.56 16.96
C ALA A 127 -0.24 14.08 17.52
N GLU A 128 0.88 13.59 16.99
CA GLU A 128 2.22 14.08 17.38
C GLU A 128 2.49 15.48 16.83
N LEU A 129 2.08 15.78 15.58
CA LEU A 129 2.16 17.13 15.03
C LEU A 129 1.36 18.14 15.88
N ALA A 130 0.13 17.79 16.27
CA ALA A 130 -0.71 18.63 17.11
C ALA A 130 -0.14 18.84 18.53
N GLN A 131 0.71 17.93 19.02
CA GLN A 131 1.46 18.14 20.26
C GLN A 131 2.60 19.15 20.05
N TRP A 132 3.29 19.10 18.90
CA TRP A 132 4.38 20.01 18.59
C TRP A 132 3.94 21.45 18.38
N ASP A 133 2.76 21.64 17.80
CA ASP A 133 2.19 22.95 17.55
C ASP A 133 0.74 23.02 18.04
N GLN A 134 0.56 23.61 19.21
CA GLN A 134 -0.73 23.75 19.88
C GLN A 134 -1.72 24.66 19.13
N ARG A 135 -1.28 25.34 18.05
CA ARG A 135 -2.19 26.08 17.17
C ARG A 135 -2.98 25.16 16.26
N ILE A 136 -2.54 23.93 16.02
CA ILE A 136 -3.25 22.98 15.16
C ILE A 136 -4.55 22.56 15.84
N ILE A 137 -5.67 22.82 15.17
CA ILE A 137 -7.02 22.44 15.63
C ILE A 137 -7.64 21.31 14.82
N GLU A 138 -7.15 21.07 13.60
CA GLU A 138 -7.59 19.96 12.74
C GLU A 138 -6.46 19.52 11.81
N ILE A 139 -6.40 18.22 11.52
CA ILE A 139 -5.59 17.68 10.42
C ILE A 139 -6.46 16.72 9.62
N VAL A 140 -6.49 16.92 8.30
CA VAL A 140 -7.14 16.03 7.34
C VAL A 140 -6.12 15.50 6.33
N ALA A 141 -6.24 14.22 5.97
CA ALA A 141 -5.57 13.71 4.77
C ALA A 141 -6.41 14.05 3.55
N VAL A 142 -5.74 14.39 2.45
CA VAL A 142 -6.34 14.68 1.15
C VAL A 142 -5.89 13.61 0.15
N GLY A 143 -6.84 13.05 -0.60
CA GLY A 143 -6.57 12.02 -1.60
C GLY A 143 -6.70 10.59 -1.09
N SER A 144 -6.24 9.63 -1.91
CA SER A 144 -6.31 8.20 -1.62
C SER A 144 -5.34 7.82 -0.51
N LEU A 145 -5.86 7.17 0.53
CA LEU A 145 -5.06 6.58 1.60
C LEU A 145 -4.71 5.10 1.36
N ALA A 146 -5.14 4.53 0.24
CA ALA A 146 -4.81 3.15 -0.13
C ALA A 146 -3.46 3.03 -0.87
N ASP A 147 -2.96 4.16 -1.40
CA ASP A 147 -1.73 4.22 -2.17
C ASP A 147 -0.51 4.45 -1.29
N ASN A 148 0.61 3.82 -1.63
CA ASN A 148 1.82 3.82 -0.79
C ASN A 148 2.82 4.95 -1.12
N LYS A 149 2.44 5.92 -1.97
CA LYS A 149 3.42 6.87 -2.52
C LYS A 149 3.61 8.09 -1.63
N LYS A 150 2.52 8.68 -1.15
CA LYS A 150 2.57 9.99 -0.51
C LYS A 150 1.33 10.25 0.35
N LEU A 151 1.54 10.85 1.51
CA LEU A 151 0.48 11.30 2.41
C LEU A 151 0.45 12.84 2.43
N ASP A 152 -0.52 13.42 1.74
CA ASP A 152 -0.75 14.86 1.75
C ASP A 152 -1.72 15.21 2.90
N LEU A 153 -1.22 15.94 3.88
CA LEU A 153 -1.99 16.38 5.05
C LEU A 153 -2.23 17.88 5.00
N VAL A 154 -3.41 18.31 5.45
CA VAL A 154 -3.76 19.72 5.56
C VAL A 154 -4.07 20.04 7.01
N CYS A 155 -3.32 20.99 7.57
CA CYS A 155 -3.49 21.49 8.93
C CYS A 155 -4.41 22.73 8.94
N THR A 156 -5.36 22.75 9.87
CA THR A 156 -6.12 23.95 10.23
C THR A 156 -5.56 24.50 11.53
N PHE A 157 -5.26 25.80 11.58
CA PHE A 157 -4.65 26.47 12.73
C PHE A 157 -5.57 27.51 13.36
N ASP A 158 -5.47 27.68 14.68
CA ASP A 158 -6.05 28.77 15.46
C ASP A 158 -4.98 29.38 16.40
N PRO A 159 -4.63 30.68 16.25
CA PRO A 159 -5.11 31.59 15.22
C PRO A 159 -4.66 31.19 13.82
N GLU A 160 -5.46 31.56 12.82
CA GLU A 160 -5.12 31.34 11.41
C GLU A 160 -3.79 32.03 11.04
N PRO A 161 -3.01 31.46 10.09
CA PRO A 161 -1.83 32.13 9.57
C PRO A 161 -2.22 33.49 8.98
N ALA A 162 -1.40 34.51 9.19
CA ALA A 162 -1.65 35.86 8.66
C ALA A 162 -1.62 35.94 7.11
N GLY A 163 -1.27 34.85 6.43
CA GLY A 163 -1.17 34.69 4.99
C GLY A 163 -0.29 33.50 4.63
N ASP A 164 -0.20 33.20 3.33
CA ASP A 164 0.42 32.01 2.77
C ASP A 164 1.85 31.80 3.26
N ALA A 165 2.67 32.85 3.24
CA ALA A 165 4.07 32.77 3.68
C ALA A 165 4.20 32.33 5.14
N THR A 166 3.26 32.73 5.99
CA THR A 166 3.22 32.32 7.40
C THR A 166 2.79 30.87 7.52
N GLY A 167 1.76 30.47 6.78
CA GLY A 167 1.28 29.08 6.76
C GLY A 167 2.36 28.11 6.28
N PHE A 168 3.00 28.39 5.13
CA PHE A 168 4.10 27.59 4.60
C PHE A 168 5.26 27.50 5.60
N PHE A 169 5.64 28.62 6.23
CA PHE A 169 6.68 28.60 7.25
C PHE A 169 6.33 27.67 8.42
N TRP A 170 5.07 27.65 8.89
CA TRP A 170 4.67 26.76 9.98
C TRP A 170 4.75 25.29 9.57
N VAL A 171 4.18 24.93 8.42
CA VAL A 171 4.18 23.53 7.97
C VAL A 171 5.59 23.04 7.57
N THR A 172 6.44 23.90 7.01
CA THR A 172 7.84 23.56 6.75
C THR A 172 8.63 23.34 8.04
N ASN A 173 8.38 24.09 9.11
CA ASN A 173 9.02 23.84 10.40
C ASN A 173 8.59 22.49 11.01
N LEU A 174 7.32 22.10 10.83
CA LEU A 174 6.83 20.78 11.26
C LEU A 174 7.53 19.65 10.49
N LEU A 175 7.66 19.78 9.17
CA LEU A 175 8.39 18.82 8.33
C LEU A 175 9.88 18.74 8.70
N ALA A 176 10.54 19.89 8.88
CA ALA A 176 11.94 19.92 9.31
C ALA A 176 12.14 19.27 10.69
N ARG A 177 11.15 19.38 11.58
CA ARG A 177 11.17 18.70 12.87
C ARG A 177 10.94 17.20 12.73
N ASP A 178 10.04 16.75 11.84
CA ASP A 178 9.91 15.32 11.50
C ASP A 178 11.23 14.75 11.00
N GLU A 179 11.91 15.41 10.07
CA GLU A 179 13.22 14.98 9.56
C GLU A 179 14.26 14.83 10.68
N TYR A 180 14.28 15.77 11.63
CA TYR A 180 15.20 15.74 12.75
C TYR A 180 14.86 14.66 13.80
N GLU A 181 13.59 14.55 14.19
CA GLU A 181 13.12 13.58 15.20
C GLU A 181 12.81 12.19 14.62
N GLN A 182 12.84 12.06 13.29
CA GLN A 182 12.50 10.86 12.52
C GLN A 182 11.13 10.30 12.91
N LEU A 183 10.13 11.17 13.10
CA LEU A 183 8.82 10.79 13.63
C LEU A 183 8.10 9.80 12.69
N SER A 184 8.08 10.08 11.39
CA SER A 184 7.53 9.22 10.34
C SER A 184 8.12 7.80 10.41
N GLN A 185 9.44 7.68 10.47
CA GLN A 185 10.14 6.39 10.61
C GLN A 185 9.79 5.68 11.92
N ARG A 186 9.72 6.43 13.03
CA ARG A 186 9.40 5.89 14.37
C ARG A 186 7.98 5.33 14.45
N ILE A 187 7.03 5.94 13.73
CA ILE A 187 5.64 5.49 13.64
C ILE A 187 5.48 4.35 12.61
N GLY A 188 6.48 4.12 11.78
CA GLY A 188 6.43 3.13 10.70
C GLY A 188 5.64 3.62 9.49
N LEU A 189 5.56 4.93 9.29
CA LEU A 189 5.05 5.52 8.04
C LEU A 189 6.05 5.23 6.93
N GLU A 190 5.66 4.36 6.01
CA GLU A 190 6.45 4.04 4.82
C GLU A 190 6.32 5.12 3.73
N HIS A 191 5.34 6.02 3.85
CA HIS A 191 5.04 7.07 2.88
C HIS A 191 5.76 8.38 3.22
N SER A 192 6.19 9.12 2.20
CA SER A 192 6.58 10.51 2.40
C SER A 192 5.37 11.33 2.83
N VAL A 193 5.53 12.16 3.86
CA VAL A 193 4.49 13.07 4.32
C VAL A 193 4.78 14.46 3.81
N ASP A 194 3.74 15.13 3.33
CA ASP A 194 3.78 16.52 2.91
C ASP A 194 2.65 17.29 3.59
N LEU A 195 2.91 18.54 3.96
CA LEU A 195 2.00 19.35 4.75
C LEU A 195 1.55 20.60 4.01
N GLY A 196 0.24 20.79 3.99
CA GLY A 196 -0.47 21.99 3.57
C GLY A 196 -1.26 22.60 4.72
N PHE A 197 -1.99 23.68 4.45
CA PHE A 197 -2.76 24.39 5.48
C PHE A 197 -4.00 25.08 4.92
N ARG A 198 -4.93 25.44 5.81
CA ARG A 198 -6.11 26.25 5.48
C ARG A 198 -5.95 27.70 5.88
N ILE A 199 -6.50 28.60 5.07
CA ILE A 199 -6.79 30.00 5.41
C ILE A 199 -8.21 30.29 4.92
N GLY A 200 -9.16 30.48 5.83
CA GLY A 200 -10.57 30.57 5.50
C GLY A 200 -11.07 29.35 4.72
N GLU A 201 -11.58 29.57 3.52
CA GLU A 201 -12.06 28.50 2.63
C GLU A 201 -10.96 27.93 1.72
N ASP A 202 -9.80 28.58 1.65
CA ASP A 202 -8.72 28.20 0.76
C ASP A 202 -7.83 27.12 1.40
N ILE A 203 -7.57 26.06 0.65
CA ILE A 203 -6.68 24.94 1.00
C ILE A 203 -5.39 25.11 0.21
N HIS A 204 -4.31 25.42 0.91
CA HIS A 204 -2.96 25.47 0.35
C HIS A 204 -2.37 24.06 0.40
N LEU A 205 -2.37 23.37 -0.74
CA LEU A 205 -1.81 22.03 -0.85
C LEU A 205 -0.28 22.08 -0.82
N PRO A 206 0.41 20.98 -0.42
CA PRO A 206 1.86 20.95 -0.34
C PRO A 206 2.57 21.27 -1.68
N GLY A 207 1.93 20.98 -2.81
CA GLY A 207 2.43 21.31 -4.15
C GLY A 207 2.34 22.80 -4.53
N GLY A 208 1.85 23.67 -3.64
CA GLY A 208 1.64 25.10 -3.89
C GLY A 208 0.35 25.44 -4.63
N GLU A 209 -0.45 24.42 -4.98
CA GLU A 209 -1.79 24.62 -5.52
C GLU A 209 -2.74 25.10 -4.41
N ILE A 210 -3.62 26.04 -4.76
CA ILE A 210 -4.64 26.56 -3.85
C ILE A 210 -6.01 26.15 -4.40
N VAL A 211 -6.76 25.40 -3.60
CA VAL A 211 -8.09 24.90 -3.97
C VAL A 211 -9.12 25.28 -2.92
N ARG A 212 -10.39 25.39 -3.32
CA ARG A 212 -11.52 25.61 -2.39
C ARG A 212 -12.26 24.32 -2.03
N GLU A 213 -12.13 23.32 -2.89
CA GLU A 213 -12.57 21.95 -2.65
C GLU A 213 -11.39 21.04 -2.93
N SER A 214 -11.04 20.19 -1.97
CA SER A 214 -10.17 19.05 -2.22
C SER A 214 -11.03 17.78 -2.22
N GLY A 215 -10.64 16.78 -3.01
CA GLY A 215 -11.42 15.56 -3.29
C GLY A 215 -11.78 14.72 -2.06
N GLU A 216 -11.40 13.44 -2.03
CA GLU A 216 -11.60 12.64 -0.81
C GLU A 216 -10.79 13.25 0.34
N GLN A 217 -11.46 13.49 1.48
CA GLN A 217 -10.83 13.97 2.71
C GLN A 217 -11.12 13.01 3.87
N THR A 218 -10.07 12.65 4.60
CA THR A 218 -10.18 11.81 5.80
C THR A 218 -9.68 12.60 7.00
N ARG A 219 -10.54 12.84 8.00
CA ARG A 219 -10.13 13.50 9.25
C ARG A 219 -9.22 12.57 10.06
N LEU A 220 -8.06 13.10 10.44
CA LEU A 220 -7.04 12.39 11.23
C LEU A 220 -6.92 12.94 12.65
N TRP A 221 -7.15 14.24 12.83
CA TRP A 221 -7.11 14.90 14.14
C TRP A 221 -8.14 16.03 14.20
N PRO A 222 -8.86 16.23 15.34
CA PRO A 222 -8.87 15.37 16.53
C PRO A 222 -9.47 13.98 16.24
N LEU A 223 -9.15 13.00 17.10
CA LEU A 223 -9.61 11.61 17.01
C LEU A 223 -11.09 11.40 17.34
#